data_AF-A0A3B9LRL4-F1
#
_entry.id   AF-A0A3B9LRL4-F1
#
_cell.length_a   1.000
_cell.length_b   1.000
_cell.length_c   1.000
_cell.angle_alpha   90.00
_cell.angle_beta   90.00
_cell.angle_gamma   90.00
#
_symmetry.space_group_name_H-M   'P 1'
#
loop_
_entity.id
_entity.type
_entity.pdbx_description
1 polymer ?
#
loop_
_entity_poly.entity_id
_entity_poly.type
_entity_poly.pdbx_seq_one_letter_code
_entity_poly.pdbx_strand_id
1 'polypeptide(L)'
;YYSTVYSTIQDVIEPSLRGTAMALYFFAMYVLGASLGPYGTGLASDFFTARAASAAGVMSLTQQALEPFRAAGLHSAMYIIPALGVLLTLVLFAASRTVTKDMEKLQHWMRESTAADALAESAEVEAAGASAAN
;
A
#
# COMPACT_ATOMS: atom_id res chain seq x y z
N TYR A 1 -12.42 -3.12 2.02
CA TYR A 1 -10.96 -3.34 2.04
C TYR A 1 -10.59 -4.54 1.19
N TYR A 2 -10.88 -5.78 1.63
CA TYR A 2 -10.43 -6.97 0.91
C TYR A 2 -10.93 -7.03 -0.54
N SER A 3 -12.25 -6.92 -0.78
CA SER A 3 -12.81 -7.00 -2.15
C SER A 3 -12.23 -5.96 -3.11
N THR A 4 -12.20 -4.70 -2.69
CA THR A 4 -11.74 -3.57 -3.51
C THR A 4 -10.25 -3.64 -3.82
N VAL A 5 -9.41 -4.08 -2.88
CA VAL A 5 -7.97 -4.19 -3.10
C VAL A 5 -7.66 -5.35 -4.05
N TYR A 6 -8.31 -6.49 -3.87
CA TYR A 6 -8.13 -7.64 -4.76
C TYR A 6 -8.55 -7.35 -6.20
N SER A 7 -9.71 -6.72 -6.40
CA SER A 7 -10.15 -6.35 -7.76
C SER A 7 -9.17 -5.37 -8.40
N THR A 8 -8.78 -4.32 -7.67
CA THR A 8 -7.87 -3.30 -8.19
C THR A 8 -6.53 -3.89 -8.60
N ILE A 9 -5.94 -4.81 -7.83
CA ILE A 9 -4.65 -5.43 -8.21
C ILE A 9 -4.80 -6.28 -9.47
N GLN A 10 -5.93 -6.97 -9.64
CA GLN A 10 -6.18 -7.75 -10.86
C GLN A 10 -6.39 -6.86 -12.08
N ASP A 11 -7.01 -5.69 -11.91
CA ASP A 11 -7.27 -4.74 -12.99
C ASP A 11 -6.01 -3.99 -13.42
N VAL A 12 -5.11 -3.66 -12.48
CA VAL A 12 -3.94 -2.78 -12.71
C VAL A 12 -2.64 -3.53 -13.02
N ILE A 13 -2.60 -4.87 -12.87
CA ILE A 13 -1.39 -5.68 -13.06
C ILE A 13 -1.61 -6.74 -14.14
N GLU A 14 -0.62 -6.89 -15.02
CA GLU A 14 -0.57 -7.94 -16.02
C GLU A 14 -0.77 -9.33 -15.38
N PRO A 15 -1.54 -10.26 -16.00
CA PRO A 15 -1.82 -11.57 -15.44
C PRO A 15 -0.59 -12.35 -14.93
N SER A 16 0.55 -12.24 -15.62
CA SER A 16 1.80 -12.93 -15.29
C SER A 16 2.45 -12.47 -13.98
N LEU A 17 2.16 -11.24 -13.50
CA LEU A 17 2.82 -10.61 -12.35
C LEU A 17 1.95 -10.47 -11.09
N ARG A 18 0.67 -10.87 -11.15
CA ARG A 18 -0.28 -10.69 -10.04
C ARG A 18 0.16 -11.34 -8.73
N GLY A 19 0.86 -12.48 -8.79
CA GLY A 19 1.40 -13.16 -7.60
C GLY A 19 2.46 -12.33 -6.86
N THR A 20 3.40 -11.75 -7.61
CA THR A 20 4.44 -10.86 -7.05
C THR A 20 3.84 -9.57 -6.49
N ALA A 21 2.84 -9.00 -7.18
CA ALA A 21 2.12 -7.83 -6.68
C ALA A 21 1.45 -8.10 -5.32
N MET A 22 0.82 -9.27 -5.15
CA MET A 22 0.24 -9.68 -3.86
C MET A 22 1.30 -9.87 -2.78
N ALA A 23 2.44 -10.48 -3.12
CA ALA A 23 3.54 -10.65 -2.17
C ALA A 23 4.08 -9.29 -1.67
N LEU A 24 4.28 -8.33 -2.58
CA LEU A 24 4.71 -6.98 -2.22
C LEU A 24 3.66 -6.25 -1.37
N TYR A 25 2.38 -6.37 -1.72
CA TYR A 25 1.28 -5.79 -0.94
C TYR A 25 1.28 -6.32 0.50
N PHE A 26 1.37 -7.64 0.69
CA PHE A 26 1.41 -8.23 2.02
C PHE A 26 2.67 -7.88 2.79
N PHE A 27 3.83 -7.92 2.13
CA PHE A 27 5.08 -7.50 2.74
C PHE A 27 4.99 -6.07 3.27
N ALA A 28 4.54 -5.12 2.44
CA ALA A 28 4.38 -3.74 2.85
C ALA A 28 3.36 -3.59 3.99
N MET A 29 2.20 -4.23 3.89
CA MET A 29 1.15 -4.14 4.91
C MET A 29 1.60 -4.68 6.26
N TYR A 30 2.24 -5.86 6.29
CA TYR A 30 2.60 -6.53 7.54
C TYR A 30 3.93 -6.04 8.10
N VAL A 31 4.97 -5.93 7.29
CA VAL A 31 6.30 -5.55 7.77
C VAL A 31 6.35 -4.05 8.02
N LEU A 32 5.89 -3.23 7.08
CA LEU A 32 5.94 -1.78 7.26
C LEU A 32 4.79 -1.28 8.12
N GLY A 33 3.56 -1.76 7.88
CA GLY A 33 2.41 -1.33 8.66
C GLY A 33 2.39 -1.94 10.06
N ALA A 34 2.25 -3.27 10.13
CA ALA A 34 1.98 -3.94 11.39
C ALA A 34 3.20 -3.98 12.34
N SER A 35 4.44 -4.05 11.83
CA SER A 35 5.62 -4.02 12.71
C SER A 35 6.08 -2.61 13.09
N LEU A 36 6.13 -1.65 12.15
CA LEU A 36 6.59 -0.29 12.47
C LEU A 36 5.53 0.56 13.17
N GLY A 37 4.24 0.29 12.95
CA GLY A 37 3.14 1.06 13.53
C GLY A 37 3.16 1.10 15.07
N PRO A 38 3.20 -0.06 15.76
CA PRO A 38 3.29 -0.10 17.22
C PRO A 38 4.57 0.53 17.75
N TYR A 39 5.69 0.34 17.05
CA TYR A 39 6.98 0.91 17.46
C TYR A 39 6.96 2.44 17.41
N GLY A 40 6.53 3.02 16.28
CA GLY A 40 6.41 4.48 16.13
C GLY A 40 5.39 5.08 17.10
N THR A 41 4.25 4.42 17.29
CA THR A 41 3.20 4.89 18.23
C THR A 41 3.68 4.81 19.68
N GLY A 42 4.43 3.76 20.05
CA GLY A 42 5.04 3.61 21.37
C GLY A 42 6.02 4.74 21.67
N LEU A 43 6.95 5.01 20.75
CA LEU A 43 7.90 6.12 20.89
C LEU A 43 7.21 7.48 21.03
N ALA A 44 6.17 7.72 20.24
CA ALA A 44 5.38 8.94 20.36
C ALA A 44 4.66 9.05 21.71
N SER A 45 4.07 7.95 22.19
CA SER A 45 3.43 7.89 23.51
C SER A 45 4.41 8.19 24.64
N ASP A 46 5.61 7.62 24.60
CA ASP A 46 6.64 7.87 25.61
C ASP A 46 7.13 9.32 25.55
N PHE A 47 7.31 9.87 24.35
CA PHE A 47 7.66 11.28 24.15
C PHE A 47 6.61 12.23 24.74
N PHE A 48 5.31 12.01 24.46
CA PHE A 48 4.24 12.85 25.00
C PHE A 48 4.06 12.66 26.51
N THR A 49 4.32 11.46 27.04
CA THR A 49 4.32 11.19 28.48
C THR A 49 5.41 12.00 29.18
N ALA A 50 6.65 11.95 28.67
CA ALA A 50 7.77 12.73 29.21
C ALA A 50 7.50 14.24 29.10
N ARG A 51 6.88 14.69 28.01
CA ARG A 51 6.50 16.11 27.82
C ARG A 51 5.41 16.56 28.80
N ALA A 52 4.45 15.70 29.11
CA ALA A 52 3.40 16.00 30.09
C ALA A 52 3.98 16.05 31.51
N ALA A 53 4.89 15.14 31.85
CA ALA A 53 5.59 15.13 33.14
C ALA A 53 6.47 16.38 33.34
N SER A 54 7.23 16.79 32.31
CA SER A 54 8.07 17.99 32.40
C SER A 54 7.26 19.28 32.50
N ALA A 55 6.12 19.36 31.81
CA ALA A 55 5.18 20.48 31.93
C ALA A 55 4.58 20.60 33.35
N ALA A 56 4.49 19.49 34.08
CA ALA A 56 4.08 19.45 35.49
C ALA A 56 5.26 19.65 36.48
N GLY A 57 6.47 19.93 35.98
CA GLY A 57 7.66 20.15 36.80
C GLY A 57 8.37 18.88 37.28
N VAL A 58 7.98 17.70 36.79
CA VAL A 58 8.61 16.42 37.15
C VAL A 58 9.85 16.20 36.28
N MET A 59 11.03 16.28 36.90
CA MET A 59 12.33 16.10 36.21
C MET A 59 12.85 14.65 36.26
N SER A 60 12.25 13.80 37.10
CA SER A 60 12.58 12.39 37.19
C SER A 60 11.89 11.60 36.07
N LEU A 61 12.67 10.97 35.20
CA LEU A 61 12.17 10.10 34.12
C LEU A 61 12.01 8.63 34.56
N THR A 62 11.89 8.38 35.86
CA THR A 62 11.65 7.03 36.40
C THR A 62 10.22 6.57 36.10
N GLN A 63 10.02 5.26 35.97
CA GLN A 63 8.73 4.68 35.62
C GLN A 63 7.62 5.09 36.62
N GLN A 64 7.91 5.05 37.92
CA GLN A 64 6.98 5.53 38.96
C GLN A 64 6.60 7.01 38.83
N ALA A 65 7.53 7.88 38.40
CA ALA A 65 7.27 9.31 38.27
C ALA A 65 6.41 9.65 37.03
N LEU A 66 6.50 8.83 35.98
CA LEU A 66 5.77 9.03 34.73
C LEU A 66 4.39 8.38 34.71
N GLU A 67 4.13 7.38 35.55
CA GLU A 67 2.87 6.61 35.55
C GLU A 67 1.60 7.50 35.55
N PRO A 68 1.50 8.57 36.37
CA PRO A 68 0.33 9.45 36.36
C PRO A 68 0.11 10.19 35.03
N PHE A 69 1.16 10.36 34.22
CA PHE A 69 1.14 11.11 32.97
C PHE A 69 0.98 10.21 31.73
N ARG A 70 1.09 8.88 31.87
CA ARG A 70 1.02 7.93 30.74
C ARG A 70 -0.29 8.01 29.98
N ALA A 71 -1.41 8.18 30.69
CA ALA A 71 -2.73 8.32 30.06
C ALA A 71 -2.82 9.58 29.19
N ALA A 72 -2.30 10.71 29.67
CA ALA A 72 -2.27 11.98 28.92
C ALA A 72 -1.32 11.91 27.72
N GLY A 73 -0.15 11.27 27.89
CA GLY A 73 0.81 11.02 26.83
C GLY A 73 0.23 10.14 25.72
N LEU A 74 -0.40 9.03 26.09
CA LEU A 74 -1.05 8.11 25.15
C LEU A 74 -2.20 8.78 24.41
N HIS A 75 -3.05 9.55 25.11
CA HIS A 75 -4.13 10.30 24.46
C HIS A 75 -3.59 11.28 23.42
N SER A 76 -2.50 11.99 23.75
CA SER A 76 -1.84 12.89 22.80
C SER A 76 -1.26 12.12 21.60
N ALA A 77 -0.70 10.94 21.82
CA ALA A 77 -0.19 10.08 20.75
C ALA A 77 -1.30 9.58 19.81
N MET A 78 -2.53 9.37 20.30
CA MET A 78 -3.65 8.93 19.48
C MET A 78 -4.03 9.94 18.38
N TYR A 79 -3.67 11.22 18.51
CA TYR A 79 -3.86 12.20 17.42
C TYR A 79 -2.97 11.95 16.20
N ILE A 80 -1.93 11.11 16.31
CA ILE A 80 -1.13 10.66 15.15
C ILE A 80 -2.00 9.87 14.18
N ILE A 81 -2.94 9.05 14.67
CA ILE A 81 -3.81 8.21 13.84
C ILE A 81 -4.66 9.05 12.86
N PRO A 82 -5.47 10.04 13.31
CA PRO A 82 -6.23 10.87 12.38
C PRO A 82 -5.33 11.74 11.49
N ALA A 83 -4.18 12.23 11.98
CA ALA A 83 -3.24 12.99 11.15
C ALA A 83 -2.69 12.13 9.99
N LEU A 84 -2.29 10.89 10.27
CA LEU A 84 -1.87 9.92 9.26
C LEU A 84 -3.04 9.54 8.34
N GLY A 85 -4.27 9.46 8.84
CA GLY A 85 -5.46 9.22 8.02
C GLY A 85 -5.71 10.32 7.00
N VAL A 86 -5.57 11.59 7.39
CA VAL A 86 -5.65 12.74 6.47
C VAL A 86 -4.51 12.69 5.46
N LEU A 87 -3.28 12.45 5.92
CA LEU A 87 -2.12 12.31 5.02
C LEU A 87 -2.32 11.18 4.00
N LEU A 88 -2.76 10.00 4.45
CA LEU A 88 -3.06 8.86 3.58
C LEU A 88 -4.14 9.21 2.57
N THR A 89 -5.19 9.93 2.98
CA THR A 89 -6.24 10.41 2.08
C THR A 89 -5.65 11.30 0.98
N LEU A 90 -4.76 12.24 1.32
CA LEU A 90 -4.08 13.10 0.35
C LEU A 90 -3.20 12.30 -0.62
N VAL A 91 -2.45 11.33 -0.10
CA VAL A 91 -1.59 10.45 -0.91
C VAL A 91 -2.43 9.59 -1.85
N LEU A 92 -3.50 8.96 -1.37
CA LEU A 92 -4.40 8.15 -2.20
C LEU A 92 -5.12 8.98 -3.25
N PHE A 93 -5.49 10.22 -2.91
CA PHE A 93 -6.09 11.15 -3.88
C PHE A 93 -5.11 11.53 -4.99
N ALA A 94 -3.84 11.81 -4.64
CA ALA A 94 -2.79 12.07 -5.62
C ALA A 94 -2.52 10.84 -6.48
N ALA A 95 -2.40 9.66 -5.87
CA ALA A 95 -2.18 8.39 -6.57
C ALA A 95 -3.34 8.06 -7.53
N SER A 96 -4.59 8.29 -7.10
CA SER A 96 -5.77 8.06 -7.94
C SER A 96 -5.72 8.88 -9.22
N ARG A 97 -5.19 10.10 -9.21
CA ARG A 97 -5.06 10.93 -10.42
C ARG A 97 -3.95 10.46 -11.36
N THR A 98 -2.90 9.86 -10.83
CA THR A 98 -1.79 9.33 -11.64
C THR A 98 -2.12 7.96 -12.23
N VAL A 99 -2.71 7.07 -11.42
CA VAL A 99 -3.06 5.69 -11.80
C VAL A 99 -4.01 5.62 -13.00
N THR A 100 -4.94 6.56 -13.16
CA THR A 100 -5.86 6.57 -14.31
C THR A 100 -5.10 6.62 -15.63
N LYS A 101 -4.04 7.44 -15.73
CA LYS A 101 -3.22 7.57 -16.95
C LYS A 101 -2.40 6.32 -17.21
N ASP A 102 -1.83 5.75 -16.15
CA ASP A 102 -1.03 4.53 -16.25
C ASP A 102 -1.89 3.34 -16.67
N MET A 103 -3.14 3.27 -16.19
CA MET A 103 -4.13 2.27 -16.57
C MET A 103 -4.49 2.33 -18.05
N GLU A 104 -4.76 3.52 -18.59
CA GLU A 104 -5.10 3.70 -20.01
C GLU A 104 -3.98 3.17 -20.92
N LYS A 105 -2.72 3.47 -20.54
CA LYS A 105 -1.54 2.99 -21.25
C LYS A 105 -1.40 1.46 -21.17
N LEU A 106 -1.61 0.87 -19.99
CA LEU A 106 -1.56 -0.58 -19.80
C LEU A 106 -2.64 -1.29 -20.64
N GLN A 107 -3.87 -0.78 -20.63
CA GLN A 107 -4.98 -1.35 -21.42
C GLN A 107 -4.74 -1.27 -22.92
N HIS A 108 -4.11 -0.18 -23.41
CA HIS A 108 -3.72 -0.07 -24.81
C HIS A 108 -2.73 -1.16 -25.20
N TRP A 109 -1.65 -1.29 -24.41
CA TRP A 109 -0.62 -2.28 -24.65
C TRP A 109 -1.17 -3.73 -24.62
N MET A 110 -2.05 -4.05 -23.67
CA MET A 110 -2.67 -5.38 -23.58
C MET A 110 -3.55 -5.70 -24.80
N ARG A 111 -4.24 -4.71 -25.38
CA ARG A 111 -5.03 -4.89 -26.61
C ARG A 111 -4.13 -5.12 -27.81
N GLU A 112 -3.03 -4.38 -27.92
CA GLU A 112 -2.04 -4.54 -29.00
C GLU A 112 -1.36 -5.92 -28.95
N SER A 113 -0.96 -6.38 -27.76
CA SER A 113 -0.35 -7.71 -27.61
C SER A 113 -1.33 -8.83 -27.98
N THR A 114 -2.58 -8.73 -27.51
CA THR A 114 -3.64 -9.72 -27.83
C THR A 114 -3.93 -9.76 -29.34
N ALA A 115 -3.95 -8.59 -30.00
CA ALA A 115 -4.14 -8.51 -31.45
C ALA A 115 -2.95 -9.11 -32.22
N ALA A 116 -1.72 -8.87 -31.76
CA ALA A 116 -0.53 -9.45 -32.35
C ALA A 116 -0.50 -10.98 -32.21
N ASP A 117 -0.86 -11.51 -31.04
CA ASP A 117 -0.93 -12.95 -30.78
C ASP A 117 -1.98 -13.63 -31.68
N ALA A 118 -3.17 -13.03 -31.82
CA ALA A 118 -4.23 -13.55 -32.68
C ALA A 118 -3.82 -13.54 -34.17
N LEU A 119 -3.10 -12.52 -34.62
CA LEU A 119 -2.57 -12.45 -35.98
C LEU A 119 -1.49 -13.52 -36.21
N ALA A 120 -0.59 -13.72 -35.24
CA ALA A 120 0.42 -14.77 -35.31
C ALA A 120 -0.21 -16.17 -35.38
N GLU A 121 -1.21 -16.45 -34.54
CA GLU A 121 -1.95 -17.71 -34.56
C GLU A 121 -2.64 -17.93 -35.91
N SER A 122 -3.29 -16.89 -36.47
CA SER A 122 -3.94 -17.00 -37.78
C SER A 122 -2.95 -17.29 -38.92
N ALA A 123 -1.75 -16.68 -38.88
CA ALA A 123 -0.71 -16.89 -39.87
C ALA A 123 -0.09 -18.30 -39.76
N GLU A 124 0.08 -18.82 -38.55
CA GLU A 124 0.53 -20.21 -38.33
C GLU A 124 -0.49 -21.22 -38.88
N VAL A 125 -1.78 -21.00 -38.64
CA VAL A 125 -2.86 -21.87 -39.15
C VAL A 125 -2.91 -21.84 -40.69
N GLU A 126 -2.78 -20.67 -41.30
CA GLU A 126 -2.76 -20.52 -42.76
C GLU A 126 -1.52 -21.21 -43.39
N ALA A 127 -0.34 -21.03 -42.79
CA ALA A 127 0.88 -21.68 -43.24
C ALA A 127 0.84 -23.22 -43.11
N ALA A 128 0.26 -23.73 -42.01
CA ALA A 128 0.07 -25.17 -41.81
C ALA A 128 -0.94 -25.76 -42.82
N GLY A 129 -2.02 -25.04 -43.12
CA GLY A 129 -2.98 -25.44 -44.15
C GLY A 129 -2.39 -25.46 -45.56
N ALA A 130 -1.56 -24.48 -45.90
CA ALA A 130 -0.87 -24.43 -47.20
C ALA A 130 0.16 -25.56 -47.37
N SER A 131 0.82 -26.00 -46.28
CA SER A 131 1.77 -27.12 -46.31
C SER A 131 1.10 -28.50 -46.43
N ALA A 132 -0.17 -28.65 -46.06
CA ALA A 132 -0.91 -29.91 -46.14
C ALA A 132 -1.61 -30.13 -47.51
N ALA A 133 -1.68 -29.09 -48.34
CA ALA A 133 -2.31 -29.12 -49.66
C ALA A 133 -1.33 -29.42 -50.82
N ASN A 134 -0.04 -29.55 -50.51
CA ASN A 134 1.06 -29.93 -51.42
C ASN A 134 1.57 -31.33 -51.09
#